data_AF-A0A923RLX1-F1
#
_entry.id   AF-A0A923RLX1-F1
#
_cell.length_a   1.000
_cell.length_b   1.000
_cell.length_c   1.000
_cell.angle_alpha   90.00
_cell.angle_beta   90.00
_cell.angle_gamma   90.00
#
_symmetry.space_group_name_H-M   'P 1'
#
loop_
_entity.id
_entity.type
_entity.pdbx_description
1 polymer ?
#
loop_
_entity_poly.entity_id
_entity_poly.type
_entity_poly.pdbx_seq_one_letter_code
_entity_poly.pdbx_strand_id
1 'polypeptide(L)'
;MKKMALHTTLQLSMEEYIDTISGLVVEYYGRAAEDKKLMQELHMSQEEQSRFTVEYLTVLLVIEALSWNAKPKLTSEKYRTQIQEAVARDVYGKLVGTADGTSVEECMKFYQARLGMFGQICKQIWQSDPEVRQKDIVGFARYLLSQVSERSEKEGIQALKYLGIQLSSATDSFYALITNTVQDSYLFNRKPSYIVQK
;
A
#
# COMPACT_ATOMS: atom_id res chain seq x y z
N MET A 1 -3.77 -42.51 -5.10
CA MET A 1 -2.72 -41.66 -4.52
C MET A 1 -2.92 -40.24 -5.05
N LYS A 2 -3.33 -39.28 -4.20
CA LYS A 2 -3.45 -37.87 -4.60
C LYS A 2 -2.03 -37.33 -4.79
N LYS A 3 -1.71 -36.80 -5.97
CA LYS A 3 -0.48 -36.03 -6.20
C LYS A 3 -0.50 -34.83 -5.27
N MET A 4 0.41 -34.78 -4.29
CA MET A 4 0.73 -33.52 -3.62
C MET A 4 1.34 -32.61 -4.67
N ALA A 5 0.60 -31.59 -5.10
CA ALA A 5 1.22 -30.48 -5.81
C ALA A 5 2.21 -29.84 -4.83
N LEU A 6 3.50 -29.87 -5.17
CA LEU A 6 4.51 -29.06 -4.50
C LEU A 6 4.18 -27.60 -4.80
N HIS A 7 3.36 -26.99 -3.95
CA HIS A 7 3.21 -25.54 -3.95
C HIS A 7 4.57 -24.95 -3.61
N THR A 8 5.11 -24.09 -4.47
CA THR A 8 6.35 -23.37 -4.17
C THR A 8 6.05 -22.41 -3.03
N THR A 9 6.62 -22.67 -1.87
CA THR A 9 6.47 -21.83 -0.67
C THR A 9 7.75 -21.08 -0.39
N LEU A 10 7.64 -19.80 -0.06
CA LEU A 10 8.75 -18.99 0.40
C LEU A 10 8.57 -18.70 1.90
N GLN A 11 9.52 -19.13 2.73
CA GLN A 11 9.53 -18.79 4.15
C GLN A 11 10.35 -17.52 4.35
N LEU A 12 9.75 -16.53 4.99
CA LEU A 12 10.31 -15.21 5.24
C LEU A 12 10.35 -14.97 6.75
N SER A 13 11.48 -14.52 7.26
CA SER A 13 11.52 -13.87 8.57
C SER A 13 10.62 -12.63 8.58
N MET A 14 10.28 -12.11 9.77
CA MET A 14 9.54 -10.84 9.87
C MET A 14 10.24 -9.70 9.13
N GLU A 15 11.57 -9.67 9.14
CA GLU A 15 12.37 -8.64 8.46
C GLU A 15 12.27 -8.77 6.94
N GLU A 16 12.47 -9.98 6.40
CA GLU A 16 12.31 -10.21 4.95
C GLU A 16 10.85 -10.00 4.49
N TYR A 17 9.87 -10.25 5.36
CA TYR A 17 8.46 -9.97 5.07
C TYR A 17 8.17 -8.47 5.02
N ILE A 18 8.74 -7.69 5.95
CA ILE A 18 8.72 -6.21 5.90
C ILE A 18 9.37 -5.73 4.60
N ASP A 19 10.57 -6.22 4.27
CA ASP A 19 11.28 -5.83 3.04
C ASP A 19 10.50 -6.17 1.77
N THR A 20 9.80 -7.31 1.76
CA THR A 20 8.94 -7.73 0.65
C THR A 20 7.78 -6.76 0.46
N ILE A 21 7.09 -6.37 1.53
CA ILE A 21 5.98 -5.42 1.47
C ILE A 21 6.49 -4.04 1.06
N SER A 22 7.57 -3.55 1.69
CA SER A 22 8.20 -2.27 1.33
C SER A 22 8.62 -2.23 -0.13
N GLY A 23 9.22 -3.32 -0.63
CA GLY A 23 9.61 -3.46 -2.03
C GLY A 23 8.43 -3.33 -2.98
N LEU A 24 7.29 -3.96 -2.66
CA LEU A 24 6.05 -3.81 -3.44
C LEU A 24 5.54 -2.37 -3.42
N VAL A 25 5.52 -1.70 -2.27
CA VAL A 25 5.09 -0.30 -2.18
C VAL A 25 5.98 0.60 -3.04
N VAL A 26 7.31 0.43 -2.95
CA VAL A 26 8.28 1.18 -3.77
C VAL A 26 8.08 0.90 -5.26
N GLU A 27 7.86 -0.36 -5.64
CA GLU A 27 7.61 -0.74 -7.03
C GLU A 27 6.35 -0.07 -7.58
N TYR A 28 5.25 -0.10 -6.83
CA TYR A 28 3.99 0.52 -7.25
C TYR A 28 4.05 2.04 -7.28
N TYR A 29 4.80 2.66 -6.38
CA TYR A 29 5.13 4.08 -6.48
C TYR A 29 5.93 4.38 -7.75
N GLY A 30 7.00 3.62 -8.02
CA GLY A 30 7.84 3.81 -9.20
C GLY A 30 7.05 3.70 -10.50
N ARG A 31 6.17 2.69 -10.61
CA ARG A 31 5.26 2.53 -11.77
C ARG A 31 4.37 3.74 -12.00
N ALA A 32 3.82 4.33 -10.93
CA ALA A 32 3.00 5.53 -11.05
C ALA A 32 3.84 6.77 -11.39
N ALA A 33 4.97 6.97 -10.71
CA ALA A 33 5.91 8.08 -10.94
C ALA A 33 6.47 8.11 -12.36
N GLU A 34 6.70 6.94 -12.96
CA GLU A 34 7.20 6.79 -14.33
C GLU A 34 6.09 6.77 -15.40
N ASP A 35 4.82 6.71 -14.99
CA ASP A 35 3.68 6.76 -15.92
C ASP A 35 3.52 8.18 -16.46
N LYS A 36 4.14 8.44 -17.61
CA LYS A 36 4.10 9.73 -18.29
C LYS A 36 2.67 10.22 -18.55
N LYS A 37 1.72 9.31 -18.81
CA LYS A 37 0.33 9.70 -19.08
C LYS A 37 -0.35 10.16 -17.80
N LEU A 38 -0.15 9.43 -16.69
CA LEU A 38 -0.63 9.85 -15.38
C LEU A 38 -0.03 11.20 -15.01
N MET A 39 1.30 11.33 -15.04
CA MET A 39 2.00 12.56 -14.65
C MET A 39 1.56 13.77 -15.48
N GLN A 40 1.34 13.60 -16.78
CA GLN A 40 0.84 14.66 -17.64
C GLN A 40 -0.62 15.05 -17.29
N GLU A 41 -1.50 14.08 -17.07
CA GLU A 41 -2.92 14.33 -16.78
C GLU A 41 -3.18 14.91 -15.39
N LEU A 42 -2.25 14.73 -14.46
CA LEU A 42 -2.32 15.37 -13.14
C LEU A 42 -2.09 16.89 -13.23
N HIS A 43 -1.43 17.41 -14.27
CA HIS A 43 -1.19 18.86 -14.45
C HIS A 43 -0.62 19.56 -13.21
N MET A 44 0.23 18.86 -12.46
CA MET A 44 0.73 19.32 -11.17
C MET A 44 1.64 20.54 -11.32
N SER A 45 1.38 21.57 -10.53
CA SER A 45 2.35 22.64 -10.24
C SER A 45 3.60 22.07 -9.56
N GLN A 46 4.66 22.88 -9.48
CA GLN A 46 5.91 22.45 -8.83
C GLN A 46 5.70 22.09 -7.34
N GLU A 47 4.83 22.81 -6.64
CA GLU A 47 4.49 22.53 -5.23
C GLU A 47 3.71 21.21 -5.10
N GLU A 48 2.77 20.95 -6.00
CA GLU A 48 2.00 19.71 -6.03
C GLU A 48 2.86 18.49 -6.39
N GLN A 49 3.89 18.67 -7.23
CA GLN A 49 4.85 17.60 -7.54
C GLN A 49 5.63 17.15 -6.29
N SER A 50 6.07 18.08 -5.44
CA SER A 50 6.72 17.73 -4.17
C SER A 50 5.76 17.01 -3.21
N ARG A 51 4.46 17.38 -3.23
CA ARG A 51 3.44 16.70 -2.41
C ARG A 51 3.06 15.33 -2.94
N PHE A 52 3.10 15.12 -4.26
CA PHE A 52 2.66 13.88 -4.90
C PHE A 52 3.33 12.66 -4.30
N THR A 53 4.64 12.71 -4.07
CA THR A 53 5.38 11.59 -3.49
C THR A 53 4.84 11.21 -2.12
N VAL A 54 4.67 12.17 -1.21
CA VAL A 54 4.17 11.89 0.15
C VAL A 54 2.73 11.41 0.10
N GLU A 55 1.86 12.08 -0.66
CA GLU A 55 0.44 11.74 -0.75
C GLU A 55 0.22 10.35 -1.37
N TYR A 56 0.87 10.06 -2.49
CA TYR A 56 0.72 8.78 -3.18
C TYR A 56 1.28 7.62 -2.37
N LEU A 57 2.46 7.76 -1.77
CA LEU A 57 3.02 6.75 -0.88
C LEU A 57 2.12 6.49 0.31
N THR A 58 1.55 7.55 0.90
CA THR A 58 0.63 7.42 2.02
C THR A 58 -0.60 6.61 1.64
N VAL A 59 -1.17 6.84 0.45
CA VAL A 59 -2.31 6.05 -0.03
C VAL A 59 -1.93 4.58 -0.23
N LEU A 60 -0.77 4.29 -0.83
CA LEU A 60 -0.31 2.91 -0.99
C LEU A 60 -0.12 2.20 0.37
N LEU A 61 0.50 2.87 1.34
CA LEU A 61 0.70 2.35 2.69
C LEU A 61 -0.62 2.13 3.44
N VAL A 62 -1.60 3.02 3.26
CA VAL A 62 -2.94 2.84 3.83
C VAL A 62 -3.63 1.64 3.20
N ILE A 63 -3.59 1.48 1.87
CA ILE A 63 -4.17 0.32 1.18
C ILE A 63 -3.51 -0.98 1.67
N GLU A 64 -2.18 -1.01 1.75
CA GLU A 64 -1.43 -2.13 2.32
C GLU A 64 -1.92 -2.45 3.74
N ALA A 65 -1.94 -1.46 4.64
CA ALA A 65 -2.30 -1.67 6.03
C ALA A 65 -3.75 -2.16 6.22
N LEU A 66 -4.66 -1.69 5.37
CA LEU A 66 -6.06 -2.14 5.34
C LEU A 66 -6.22 -3.53 4.72
N SER A 67 -5.34 -3.94 3.80
CA SER A 67 -5.39 -5.26 3.14
C SER A 67 -5.26 -6.42 4.14
N TRP A 68 -4.58 -6.21 5.26
CA TRP A 68 -4.51 -7.17 6.38
C TRP A 68 -5.88 -7.59 6.93
N ASN A 69 -6.93 -6.76 6.75
CA ASN A 69 -8.29 -7.12 7.16
C ASN A 69 -8.90 -8.25 6.31
N ALA A 70 -8.29 -8.63 5.18
CA ALA A 70 -8.63 -9.85 4.45
C ALA A 70 -8.33 -11.11 5.28
N LYS A 71 -7.37 -11.05 6.21
CA LYS A 71 -6.94 -12.17 7.04
C LYS A 71 -6.63 -11.70 8.47
N PRO A 72 -7.64 -11.29 9.26
CA PRO A 72 -7.45 -10.64 10.56
C PRO A 72 -6.78 -11.53 11.61
N LYS A 73 -6.77 -12.85 11.41
CA LYS A 73 -6.09 -13.83 12.27
C LYS A 73 -4.71 -14.26 11.74
N LEU A 74 -4.18 -13.58 10.72
CA LEU A 74 -2.87 -13.91 10.14
C LEU A 74 -1.76 -13.79 11.19
N THR A 75 -1.77 -12.72 11.99
CA THR A 75 -0.80 -12.46 13.04
C THR A 75 -1.46 -11.74 14.22
N SER A 76 -0.75 -11.61 15.34
CA SER A 76 -1.24 -10.81 16.47
C SER A 76 -1.28 -9.32 16.11
N GLU A 77 -2.20 -8.57 16.71
CA GLU A 77 -2.32 -7.13 16.50
C GLU A 77 -0.99 -6.41 16.77
N LYS A 78 -0.26 -6.79 17.83
CA LYS A 78 1.07 -6.28 18.13
C LYS A 78 2.03 -6.41 16.94
N TYR A 79 2.14 -7.59 16.34
CA TYR A 79 3.07 -7.80 15.23
C TYR A 79 2.57 -7.18 13.93
N ARG A 80 1.25 -7.15 13.71
CA ARG A 80 0.65 -6.42 12.58
C ARG A 80 1.05 -4.95 12.62
N THR A 81 0.83 -4.27 13.75
CA THR A 81 1.20 -2.85 13.92
C THR A 81 2.70 -2.64 13.74
N GLN A 82 3.53 -3.52 14.31
CA GLN A 82 4.99 -3.45 14.13
C GLN A 82 5.42 -3.56 12.66
N ILE A 83 4.83 -4.49 11.89
CA ILE A 83 5.14 -4.65 10.47
C ILE A 83 4.70 -3.41 9.70
N GLN A 84 3.45 -2.96 9.87
CA GLN A 84 2.90 -1.81 9.15
C GLN A 84 3.70 -0.53 9.42
N GLU A 85 4.11 -0.29 10.67
CA GLU A 85 4.97 0.85 11.00
C GLU A 85 6.38 0.71 10.43
N ALA A 86 6.96 -0.49 10.43
CA ALA A 86 8.29 -0.73 9.90
C ALA A 86 8.31 -0.55 8.37
N VAL A 87 7.31 -1.06 7.67
CA VAL A 87 7.12 -0.86 6.23
C VAL A 87 7.02 0.64 5.90
N ALA A 88 6.15 1.37 6.60
CA ALA A 88 5.99 2.81 6.36
C ALA A 88 7.30 3.58 6.60
N ARG A 89 8.00 3.33 7.71
CA ARG A 89 9.30 3.97 8.01
C ARG A 89 10.34 3.67 6.94
N ASP A 90 10.45 2.41 6.54
CA ASP A 90 11.41 1.97 5.52
C ASP A 90 11.12 2.61 4.16
N VAL A 91 9.86 2.62 3.71
CA VAL A 91 9.43 3.26 2.45
C VAL A 91 9.70 4.77 2.46
N TYR A 92 9.30 5.48 3.51
CA TYR A 92 9.58 6.93 3.61
C TYR A 92 11.07 7.24 3.72
N GLY A 93 11.83 6.40 4.44
CA GLY A 93 13.28 6.52 4.52
C GLY A 93 13.96 6.39 3.15
N LYS A 94 13.48 5.46 2.32
CA LYS A 94 13.98 5.23 0.96
C LYS A 94 13.64 6.35 -0.03
N LEU A 95 12.42 6.88 0.04
CA LEU A 95 11.87 7.73 -1.04
C LEU A 95 11.72 9.22 -0.67
N VAL A 96 11.58 9.56 0.60
CA VAL A 96 11.38 10.95 1.06
C VAL A 96 12.58 11.47 1.83
N GLY A 97 13.25 10.60 2.61
CA GLY A 97 14.31 10.95 3.57
C GLY A 97 15.56 11.63 3.01
N THR A 98 15.58 11.99 1.73
CA THR A 98 16.68 12.71 1.06
C THR A 98 16.25 13.97 0.30
N ALA A 99 14.95 14.25 0.16
CA ALA A 99 14.48 15.14 -0.91
C ALA A 99 14.09 16.57 -0.51
N ASP A 100 13.39 16.85 0.60
CA ASP A 100 12.76 18.18 0.76
C ASP A 100 12.65 18.68 2.23
N GLY A 101 13.55 18.23 3.12
CA GLY A 101 13.54 18.65 4.53
C GLY A 101 12.36 18.13 5.36
N THR A 102 11.42 17.40 4.75
CA THR A 102 10.40 16.62 5.45
C THR A 102 11.05 15.43 6.13
N SER A 103 10.88 15.33 7.44
CA SER A 103 11.40 14.22 8.24
C SER A 103 10.55 12.95 8.07
N VAL A 104 11.17 11.79 8.20
CA VAL A 104 10.45 10.50 8.23
C VAL A 104 9.38 10.51 9.33
N GLU A 105 9.66 11.15 10.46
CA GLU A 105 8.73 11.31 11.57
C GLU A 105 7.47 12.10 11.20
N GLU A 106 7.60 13.15 10.37
CA GLU A 106 6.44 13.90 9.86
C GLU A 106 5.62 13.06 8.90
N CYS A 107 6.27 12.33 7.99
CA CYS A 107 5.58 11.37 7.11
C CYS A 107 4.85 10.29 7.92
N MET A 108 5.44 9.79 9.00
CA MET A 108 4.79 8.80 9.87
C MET A 108 3.56 9.36 10.58
N LYS A 109 3.61 10.61 11.08
CA LYS A 109 2.43 11.29 11.65
C LYS A 109 1.33 11.45 10.61
N PHE A 110 1.71 11.85 9.40
CA PHE A 110 0.79 12.01 8.28
C PHE A 110 0.12 10.67 7.91
N TYR A 111 0.92 9.61 7.76
CA TYR A 111 0.46 8.24 7.52
C TYR A 111 -0.52 7.77 8.59
N GLN A 112 -0.19 7.91 9.87
CA GLN A 112 -1.07 7.50 10.97
C GLN A 112 -2.41 8.24 10.96
N ALA A 113 -2.39 9.55 10.68
CA ALA A 113 -3.61 10.34 10.55
C ALA A 113 -4.48 9.86 9.37
N ARG A 114 -3.87 9.57 8.21
CA ARG A 114 -4.58 9.05 7.03
C ARG A 114 -5.10 7.63 7.25
N LEU A 115 -4.31 6.75 7.86
CA LEU A 115 -4.75 5.40 8.21
C LEU A 115 -5.94 5.43 9.17
N GLY A 116 -5.93 6.31 10.19
CA GLY A 116 -7.05 6.49 11.10
C GLY A 116 -8.33 6.95 10.39
N MET A 117 -8.20 7.94 9.50
CA MET A 117 -9.33 8.47 8.71
C MET A 117 -9.88 7.43 7.73
N PHE A 118 -9.04 6.90 6.85
CA PHE A 118 -9.46 5.93 5.84
C PHE A 118 -9.89 4.60 6.45
N GLY A 119 -9.29 4.18 7.56
CA GLY A 119 -9.72 2.99 8.30
C GLY A 119 -11.16 3.08 8.81
N GLN A 120 -11.73 4.28 8.98
CA GLN A 120 -13.13 4.47 9.33
C GLN A 120 -14.07 4.43 8.12
N ILE A 121 -13.58 4.81 6.93
CA ILE A 121 -14.42 5.05 5.74
C ILE A 121 -14.30 3.90 4.74
N CYS A 122 -13.09 3.43 4.45
CA CYS A 122 -12.78 2.38 3.48
C CYS A 122 -12.97 1.01 4.14
N LYS A 123 -14.04 0.31 3.76
CA LYS A 123 -14.42 -1.01 4.32
C LYS A 123 -14.39 -2.15 3.31
N GLN A 124 -14.12 -1.83 2.05
CA GLN A 124 -14.26 -2.71 0.91
C GLN A 124 -12.92 -3.06 0.27
N ILE A 125 -11.84 -2.31 0.55
CA ILE A 125 -10.52 -2.45 -0.09
C ILE A 125 -9.87 -3.83 0.10
N TRP A 126 -10.32 -4.64 1.08
CA TRP A 126 -9.84 -5.99 1.35
C TRP A 126 -10.85 -7.10 1.03
N GLN A 127 -11.93 -6.79 0.29
CA GLN A 127 -12.86 -7.83 -0.17
C GLN A 127 -12.24 -8.69 -1.26
N SER A 128 -12.67 -9.94 -1.40
CA SER A 128 -12.14 -10.86 -2.44
C SER A 128 -12.51 -10.45 -3.86
N ASP A 129 -13.69 -9.84 -4.04
CA ASP A 129 -14.18 -9.36 -5.33
C ASP A 129 -13.53 -8.01 -5.72
N PRO A 130 -12.78 -7.94 -6.84
CA PRO A 130 -12.19 -6.70 -7.34
C PRO A 130 -13.21 -5.59 -7.60
N GLU A 131 -14.42 -5.92 -8.07
CA GLU A 131 -15.45 -4.92 -8.36
C GLU A 131 -15.94 -4.23 -7.08
N VAL A 132 -15.95 -4.96 -5.96
CA VAL A 132 -16.29 -4.41 -4.65
C VAL A 132 -15.17 -3.51 -4.13
N ARG A 133 -13.90 -3.90 -4.31
CA ARG A 133 -12.72 -3.07 -3.97
C ARG A 133 -12.71 -1.74 -4.73
N GLN A 134 -13.22 -1.73 -5.96
CA GLN A 134 -13.21 -0.56 -6.84
C GLN A 134 -13.87 0.67 -6.22
N LYS A 135 -14.87 0.50 -5.33
CA LYS A 135 -15.54 1.61 -4.64
C LYS A 135 -14.58 2.43 -3.78
N ASP A 136 -13.74 1.75 -3.00
CA ASP A 136 -12.73 2.41 -2.15
C ASP A 136 -11.59 2.98 -3.00
N ILE A 137 -11.18 2.26 -4.06
CA ILE A 137 -10.13 2.72 -5.00
C ILE A 137 -10.52 4.03 -5.67
N VAL A 138 -11.77 4.19 -6.11
CA VAL A 138 -12.27 5.46 -6.67
C VAL A 138 -12.20 6.58 -5.62
N GLY A 139 -12.50 6.28 -4.35
CA GLY A 139 -12.35 7.23 -3.25
C GLY A 139 -10.90 7.68 -3.06
N PHE A 140 -9.95 6.75 -3.06
CA PHE A 140 -8.52 7.07 -2.99
C PHE A 140 -8.02 7.88 -4.19
N ALA A 141 -8.47 7.54 -5.41
CA ALA A 141 -8.11 8.30 -6.62
C ALA A 141 -8.63 9.74 -6.57
N ARG A 142 -9.87 9.95 -6.12
CA ARG A 142 -10.45 11.29 -5.92
C ARG A 142 -9.72 12.09 -4.85
N TYR A 143 -9.37 11.44 -3.74
CA TYR A 143 -8.55 12.05 -2.71
C TYR A 143 -7.20 12.51 -3.28
N LEU A 144 -6.48 11.64 -4.00
CA LEU A 144 -5.19 11.99 -4.57
C LEU A 144 -5.30 13.16 -5.55
N LEU A 145 -6.26 13.12 -6.47
CA LEU A 145 -6.47 14.22 -7.41
C LEU A 145 -6.68 15.55 -6.66
N SER A 146 -7.44 15.57 -5.56
CA SER A 146 -7.69 16.80 -4.80
C SER A 146 -6.50 17.30 -3.99
N GLN A 147 -5.50 16.46 -3.71
CA GLN A 147 -4.30 16.86 -3.00
C GLN A 147 -3.17 17.33 -3.92
N VAL A 148 -3.15 16.85 -5.17
CA VAL A 148 -2.02 17.03 -6.08
C VAL A 148 -2.39 17.76 -7.37
N SER A 149 -3.61 18.25 -7.50
CA SER A 149 -4.09 18.95 -8.69
C SER A 149 -5.21 19.93 -8.35
N GLU A 150 -5.11 21.16 -8.85
CA GLU A 150 -6.19 22.17 -8.77
C GLU A 150 -7.39 21.87 -9.68
N ARG A 151 -7.27 20.92 -10.62
CA ARG A 151 -8.34 20.56 -11.56
C ARG A 151 -9.55 20.00 -10.81
N SER A 152 -10.74 20.36 -11.28
CA SER A 152 -11.98 19.73 -10.81
C SER A 152 -12.03 18.25 -11.21
N GLU A 153 -12.83 17.44 -10.51
CA GLU A 153 -13.02 16.02 -10.85
C GLU A 153 -13.44 15.81 -12.32
N LYS A 154 -14.27 16.71 -12.87
CA LYS A 154 -14.73 16.63 -14.27
C LYS A 154 -13.57 16.86 -15.26
N GLU A 155 -12.67 17.78 -14.93
CA GLU A 155 -11.49 18.05 -15.75
C GLU A 155 -10.45 16.93 -15.60
N GLY A 156 -10.27 16.41 -14.38
CA GLY A 156 -9.33 15.34 -14.04
C GLY A 156 -9.81 13.92 -14.32
N ILE A 157 -10.87 13.70 -15.10
CA ILE A 157 -11.42 12.34 -15.36
C ILE A 157 -10.35 11.37 -15.86
N GLN A 158 -9.45 11.84 -16.73
CA GLN A 158 -8.41 10.98 -17.29
C GLN A 158 -7.34 10.63 -16.25
N ALA A 159 -6.95 11.59 -15.39
CA ALA A 159 -6.09 11.34 -14.24
C ALA A 159 -6.72 10.33 -13.26
N LEU A 160 -8.03 10.47 -12.96
CA LEU A 160 -8.74 9.52 -12.09
C LEU A 160 -8.75 8.09 -12.65
N LYS A 161 -8.88 7.94 -13.97
CA LYS A 161 -8.78 6.62 -14.61
C LYS A 161 -7.38 6.02 -14.43
N TYR A 162 -6.33 6.80 -14.67
CA TYR A 162 -4.96 6.31 -14.51
C TYR A 162 -4.61 6.01 -13.05
N LEU A 163 -4.97 6.90 -12.11
CA LEU A 163 -4.85 6.64 -10.68
C LEU A 163 -5.61 5.38 -10.29
N GLY A 164 -6.85 5.21 -10.76
CA GLY A 164 -7.64 4.01 -10.52
C GLY A 164 -6.92 2.73 -10.96
N ILE A 165 -6.35 2.71 -12.17
CA ILE A 165 -5.59 1.55 -12.68
C ILE A 165 -4.37 1.24 -11.79
N GLN A 166 -3.58 2.25 -11.46
CA GLN A 166 -2.36 2.07 -10.65
C GLN A 166 -2.71 1.56 -9.24
N LEU A 167 -3.73 2.15 -8.60
CA LEU A 167 -4.19 1.76 -7.27
C LEU A 167 -4.86 0.39 -7.26
N SER A 168 -5.63 0.02 -8.29
CA SER A 168 -6.19 -1.33 -8.42
C SER A 168 -5.08 -2.37 -8.50
N SER A 169 -4.05 -2.14 -9.32
CA SER A 169 -2.92 -3.08 -9.43
C SER A 169 -2.16 -3.24 -8.11
N ALA A 170 -1.94 -2.16 -7.37
CA ALA A 170 -1.31 -2.22 -6.05
C ALA A 170 -2.18 -2.99 -5.05
N THR A 171 -3.47 -2.67 -5.00
CA THR A 171 -4.45 -3.31 -4.11
C THR A 171 -4.51 -4.81 -4.36
N ASP A 172 -4.55 -5.26 -5.61
CA ASP A 172 -4.60 -6.68 -5.97
C ASP A 172 -3.36 -7.43 -5.48
N SER A 173 -2.18 -6.82 -5.60
CA SER A 173 -0.93 -7.42 -5.11
C SER A 173 -0.84 -7.47 -3.59
N PHE A 174 -1.23 -6.40 -2.89
CA PHE A 174 -1.26 -6.42 -1.42
C PHE A 174 -2.28 -7.44 -0.91
N TYR A 175 -3.47 -7.49 -1.51
CA TYR A 175 -4.49 -8.47 -1.18
C TYR A 175 -3.96 -9.90 -1.39
N ALA A 176 -3.38 -10.18 -2.56
CA ALA A 176 -2.83 -11.50 -2.89
C ALA A 176 -1.69 -11.91 -1.93
N LEU A 177 -0.78 -10.99 -1.60
CA LEU A 177 0.28 -11.27 -0.62
C LEU A 177 -0.31 -11.67 0.73
N ILE A 178 -1.26 -10.90 1.27
CA ILE A 178 -1.88 -11.18 2.57
C ILE A 178 -2.64 -12.51 2.57
N THR A 179 -3.45 -12.77 1.54
CA THR A 179 -4.28 -13.99 1.50
C THR A 179 -3.45 -15.25 1.35
N ASN A 180 -2.36 -15.17 0.57
CA ASN A 180 -1.43 -16.26 0.33
C ASN A 180 -0.37 -16.44 1.44
N THR A 181 -0.33 -15.56 2.43
CA THR A 181 0.61 -15.67 3.56
C THR A 181 -0.01 -16.42 4.72
N VAL A 182 0.73 -17.34 5.34
CA VAL A 182 0.40 -17.92 6.65
C VAL A 182 1.51 -17.62 7.65
N GLN A 183 1.17 -17.36 8.91
CA GLN A 183 2.18 -17.25 9.95
C GLN A 183 2.64 -18.66 10.37
N ASP A 184 3.95 -18.87 10.35
CA ASP A 184 4.56 -20.06 10.90
C ASP A 184 4.46 -20.04 12.44
N SER A 185 3.80 -21.04 13.01
CA SER A 185 3.37 -21.07 14.41
C SER A 185 4.35 -21.79 15.34
N TYR A 186 5.49 -22.27 14.83
CA TYR A 186 6.39 -23.17 15.56
C TYR A 186 7.35 -22.52 16.58
N LEU A 187 7.25 -21.22 16.86
CA LEU A 187 8.23 -20.54 17.73
C LEU A 187 7.58 -19.76 18.88
N PHE A 188 7.32 -20.44 20.01
CA PHE A 188 7.15 -19.76 21.29
C PHE A 188 8.44 -18.97 21.62
N ASN A 189 8.30 -17.66 21.92
CA ASN A 189 9.38 -16.71 22.25
C ASN A 189 10.31 -16.22 21.12
N ARG A 190 10.01 -16.38 19.83
CA ARG A 190 10.74 -15.71 18.73
C ARG A 190 9.84 -14.77 17.93
N LYS A 191 10.44 -13.82 17.20
CA LYS A 191 9.72 -13.03 16.18
C LYS A 191 9.02 -13.99 15.20
N PRO A 192 7.81 -13.66 14.71
CA PRO A 192 7.09 -14.52 13.78
C PRO A 192 7.86 -14.68 12.46
N SER A 193 7.59 -15.78 11.75
CA SER A 193 7.96 -15.93 10.34
C SER A 193 6.72 -16.22 9.51
N TYR A 194 6.80 -15.95 8.22
CA TYR A 194 5.68 -15.90 7.29
C TYR A 194 5.98 -16.79 6.10
N ILE A 195 5.06 -17.69 5.77
CA ILE A 195 5.17 -18.56 4.60
C ILE A 195 4.22 -18.02 3.53
N VAL A 196 4.77 -17.58 2.41
CA VAL A 196 4.03 -17.08 1.25
C VAL A 196 3.85 -18.21 0.25
N GLN A 197 2.61 -18.47 -0.16
CA GLN A 197 2.23 -19.50 -1.12
C GLN A 197 2.06 -18.89 -2.51
N LYS A 198 2.55 -19.57 -3.56
CA LYS A 198 2.26 -19.22 -4.96
C LYS A 198 0.89 -19.75 -5.39
#